data_AF-A0A9D9DHM7-F1
#
_entry.id   AF-A0A9D9DHM7-F1
#
_cell.length_a   1.000
_cell.length_b   1.000
_cell.length_c   1.000
_cell.angle_alpha   90.00
_cell.angle_beta   90.00
_cell.angle_gamma   90.00
#
_symmetry.space_group_name_H-M   'P 1'
#
loop_
_entity.id
_entity.type
_entity.pdbx_description
1 polymer ?
#
loop_
_entity_poly.entity_id
_entity_poly.type
_entity_poly.pdbx_seq_one_letter_code
_entity_poly.pdbx_strand_id
1 'polypeptide(L)'
;MKNVPEKFLNNDGTLNTDALLKSYCELEKKISSMVSVPGADADTDTVKKFNRAIGVPDSASEYPTNRLFDDDELREKFLEIGLTSTQVEKIYNIAEEFLSPVLNDLFDVKNETNAIAELKNFFGSTEKMNEALRAINTFGQKYLPRDAFDALCATPQGICGVYQMMQTMEPSIRIDDDDAKNLSDTQLRQMMRDPKYWRDYDPEYVRKIENGFKKLYS
;
A
#
# COMPACT_ATOMS: atom_id res chain seq x y z
N MET A 1 -49.46 35.46 51.76
CA MET A 1 -49.03 36.01 50.46
C MET A 1 -47.60 36.52 50.59
N LYS A 2 -46.60 35.65 50.49
CA LYS A 2 -45.18 36.04 50.52
C LYS A 2 -44.46 35.23 49.43
N ASN A 3 -43.66 35.92 48.61
CA ASN A 3 -42.91 35.45 47.42
C ASN A 3 -43.55 35.63 46.03
N VAL A 4 -44.36 36.66 45.79
CA VAL A 4 -44.63 37.09 44.40
C VAL A 4 -43.64 38.22 44.07
N PRO A 5 -42.71 38.01 43.11
CA PRO A 5 -41.78 39.05 42.66
C PRO A 5 -42.49 40.32 42.16
N GLU A 6 -41.93 41.50 42.43
CA GLU A 6 -42.51 42.81 42.04
C GLU A 6 -42.85 42.91 40.54
N LYS A 7 -42.10 42.21 39.68
CA LYS A 7 -42.37 42.13 38.24
C LYS A 7 -43.71 41.48 37.85
N PHE A 8 -44.41 40.85 38.79
CA PHE A 8 -45.73 40.23 38.61
C PHE A 8 -46.84 40.97 39.37
N LEU A 9 -46.57 42.19 39.82
CA LEU A 9 -47.54 43.06 40.47
C LEU A 9 -47.81 44.29 39.59
N ASN A 10 -49.07 44.68 39.48
CA ASN A 10 -49.48 45.92 38.84
C ASN A 10 -49.24 47.10 39.79
N ASN A 11 -49.28 48.33 39.27
CA ASN A 11 -49.13 49.57 40.07
C ASN A 11 -50.16 49.66 41.22
N ASP A 12 -51.29 48.97 41.10
CA ASP A 12 -52.37 48.93 42.10
C ASP A 12 -52.19 47.81 43.14
N GLY A 13 -51.07 47.07 43.11
CA GLY A 13 -50.78 45.95 44.01
C GLY A 13 -51.52 44.65 43.66
N THR A 14 -52.28 44.63 42.57
CA THR A 14 -52.96 43.43 42.04
C THR A 14 -52.00 42.57 41.22
N LEU A 15 -52.28 41.27 41.09
CA LEU A 15 -51.44 40.34 40.34
C LEU A 15 -51.49 40.65 38.83
N ASN A 16 -50.33 40.82 38.19
CA ASN A 16 -50.22 40.98 36.75
C ASN A 16 -50.24 39.60 36.08
N THR A 17 -51.44 39.15 35.68
CA THR A 17 -51.64 37.84 35.05
C THR A 17 -50.96 37.75 33.68
N ASP A 18 -50.90 38.84 32.91
CA ASP A 18 -50.29 38.85 31.58
C ASP A 18 -48.76 38.69 31.65
N ALA A 19 -48.11 39.38 32.59
CA ALA A 19 -46.68 39.23 32.82
C ALA A 19 -46.34 37.80 33.27
N LEU A 20 -47.20 37.18 34.06
CA LEU A 20 -47.03 35.81 34.57
C LEU A 20 -47.19 34.78 33.45
N LEU A 21 -48.22 34.93 32.61
CA LEU A 21 -48.45 34.09 31.43
C LEU A 21 -47.29 34.19 30.43
N LYS A 22 -46.82 35.41 30.14
CA LYS A 22 -45.69 35.64 29.25
C LYS A 22 -44.41 34.98 29.78
N SER A 23 -44.14 35.14 31.07
CA SER A 23 -42.98 34.52 31.72
C SER A 23 -43.06 33.00 31.71
N TYR A 24 -44.25 32.43 31.92
CA TYR A 24 -44.49 31.00 31.85
C TYR A 24 -44.25 30.46 30.43
N CYS A 25 -44.79 31.11 29.40
CA CYS A 25 -44.54 30.71 28.00
C CYS A 25 -43.05 30.83 27.60
N GLU A 26 -42.34 31.83 28.08
CA GLU A 26 -40.89 31.95 27.86
C GLU A 26 -40.12 30.84 28.57
N LEU A 27 -40.53 30.46 29.78
CA LEU A 27 -39.96 29.35 30.54
C LEU A 27 -40.24 28.01 29.86
N GLU A 28 -41.46 27.80 29.38
CA GLU A 28 -41.86 26.61 28.61
C GLU A 28 -41.04 26.49 27.33
N LYS A 29 -40.89 27.57 26.56
CA LYS A 29 -40.00 27.59 25.38
C LYS A 29 -38.55 27.24 25.73
N LYS A 30 -38.05 27.80 26.83
CA LYS A 30 -36.67 27.58 27.27
C LYS A 30 -36.46 26.14 27.78
N ILE A 31 -37.41 25.60 28.52
CA ILE A 31 -37.38 24.20 29.00
C ILE A 31 -37.51 23.25 27.81
N SER A 32 -38.41 23.51 26.86
CA SER A 32 -38.55 22.69 25.65
C SER A 32 -37.32 22.74 24.75
N SER A 33 -36.54 23.83 24.78
CA SER A 33 -35.26 23.90 24.08
C SER A 33 -34.10 23.20 24.80
N MET A 34 -34.30 22.83 26.08
CA MET A 34 -33.25 22.23 26.90
C MET A 34 -33.26 20.73 26.67
N VAL A 35 -32.25 20.25 25.94
CA VAL A 35 -32.02 18.82 25.73
C VAL A 35 -31.53 18.22 27.06
N SER A 36 -32.40 17.53 27.77
CA SER A 36 -32.04 16.83 29.00
C SER A 36 -31.10 15.68 28.71
N VAL A 37 -29.96 15.62 29.40
CA VAL A 37 -29.04 14.49 29.35
C VAL A 37 -29.74 13.28 30.01
N PRO A 38 -29.92 12.15 29.31
CA PRO A 38 -30.53 10.96 29.86
C PRO A 38 -29.71 10.46 31.07
N GLY A 39 -30.41 10.07 32.15
CA GLY A 39 -29.79 9.33 33.24
C GLY A 39 -29.55 7.86 32.85
N ALA A 40 -28.83 7.11 33.69
CA ALA A 40 -28.51 5.70 33.43
C ALA A 40 -29.76 4.79 33.29
N ASP A 41 -30.87 5.16 33.93
CA ASP A 41 -32.15 4.43 33.89
C ASP A 41 -33.17 5.04 32.90
N ALA A 42 -32.73 5.94 32.01
CA ALA A 42 -33.63 6.55 31.04
C ALA A 42 -34.16 5.53 30.03
N ASP A 43 -35.40 5.72 29.61
CA ASP A 43 -36.01 4.88 28.59
C ASP A 43 -35.31 5.06 27.22
N THR A 44 -35.43 4.03 26.37
CA THR A 44 -34.76 4.01 25.06
C THR A 44 -35.24 5.10 24.11
N ASP A 45 -36.46 5.63 24.26
CA ASP A 45 -36.97 6.72 23.43
C ASP A 45 -36.33 8.06 23.83
N THR A 46 -36.17 8.32 25.12
CA THR A 46 -35.45 9.49 25.66
C THR A 46 -33.98 9.48 25.23
N VAL A 47 -33.31 8.33 25.30
CA VAL A 47 -31.92 8.20 24.83
C VAL A 47 -31.80 8.45 23.33
N LYS A 48 -32.72 7.89 22.51
CA LYS A 48 -32.72 8.13 21.05
C LYS A 48 -32.96 9.60 20.70
N LYS A 49 -33.90 10.27 21.38
CA LYS A 49 -34.15 11.70 21.19
C LYS A 49 -32.92 12.55 21.53
N PHE A 50 -32.23 12.20 22.61
CA PHE A 50 -30.98 12.86 22.99
C PHE A 50 -29.88 12.64 21.95
N ASN A 51 -29.65 11.38 21.56
CA ASN A 51 -28.66 10.99 20.56
C ASN A 51 -28.88 11.74 19.23
N ARG A 52 -30.13 11.80 18.77
CA ARG A 52 -30.50 12.58 17.58
C ARG A 52 -30.27 14.08 17.77
N ALA A 53 -30.53 14.62 18.97
CA ALA A 53 -30.34 16.04 19.26
C ALA A 53 -28.86 16.46 19.31
N ILE A 54 -27.96 15.56 19.71
CA ILE A 54 -26.51 15.83 19.71
C ILE A 54 -25.82 15.49 18.38
N GLY A 55 -26.52 14.83 17.45
CA GLY A 55 -26.01 14.49 16.12
C GLY A 55 -25.38 13.09 16.00
N VAL A 56 -25.84 12.13 16.82
CA VAL A 56 -25.59 10.70 16.59
C VAL A 56 -26.49 10.24 15.44
N PRO A 57 -25.96 9.49 14.46
CA PRO A 57 -26.75 8.92 13.37
C PRO A 57 -27.79 7.89 13.83
N ASP A 58 -28.81 7.64 13.00
CA ASP A 58 -29.84 6.63 13.29
C ASP A 58 -29.35 5.21 12.98
N SER A 59 -28.32 5.07 12.14
CA SER A 59 -27.73 3.79 11.74
C SER A 59 -26.21 3.85 11.63
N ALA A 60 -25.54 2.71 11.81
CA ALA A 60 -24.08 2.62 11.74
C ALA A 60 -23.55 3.00 10.33
N SER A 61 -24.33 2.75 9.29
CA SER A 61 -23.95 3.05 7.89
C SER A 61 -23.93 4.55 7.56
N GLU A 62 -24.49 5.40 8.41
CA GLU A 62 -24.50 6.86 8.23
C GLU A 62 -23.25 7.54 8.80
N TYR A 63 -22.38 6.81 9.51
CA TYR A 63 -21.10 7.34 9.95
C TYR A 63 -20.17 7.62 8.77
N PRO A 64 -19.26 8.62 8.90
CA PRO A 64 -18.25 8.86 7.90
C PRO A 64 -17.36 7.63 7.76
N THR A 65 -16.90 7.35 6.54
CA THR A 65 -16.00 6.25 6.24
C THR A 65 -14.57 6.75 6.14
N ASN A 66 -13.60 5.87 6.44
CA ASN A 66 -12.17 6.15 6.31
C ASN A 66 -11.50 5.08 5.42
N ARG A 67 -10.48 5.45 4.64
CA ARG A 67 -9.86 4.47 3.73
C ARG A 67 -9.05 3.38 4.42
N LEU A 68 -8.46 3.69 5.59
CA LEU A 68 -7.48 2.85 6.26
C LEU A 68 -8.05 2.14 7.50
N PHE A 69 -8.97 2.79 8.21
CA PHE A 69 -9.44 2.35 9.53
C PHE A 69 -10.94 2.02 9.57
N ASP A 70 -11.61 1.99 8.42
CA ASP A 70 -13.04 1.74 8.34
C ASP A 70 -13.37 0.26 8.39
N ASP A 71 -14.38 -0.07 9.20
CA ASP A 71 -14.90 -1.41 9.38
C ASP A 71 -16.36 -1.34 9.86
N ASP A 72 -17.18 -2.29 9.43
CA ASP A 72 -18.61 -2.36 9.78
C ASP A 72 -18.78 -2.56 11.29
N GLU A 73 -18.01 -3.47 11.89
CA GLU A 73 -18.08 -3.75 13.34
C GLU A 73 -17.65 -2.53 14.18
N LEU A 74 -16.72 -1.73 13.67
CA LEU A 74 -16.27 -0.51 14.33
C LEU A 74 -17.37 0.56 14.34
N ARG A 75 -18.10 0.72 13.23
CA ARG A 75 -19.23 1.66 13.16
C ARG A 75 -20.41 1.24 14.03
N GLU A 76 -20.65 -0.07 14.16
CA GLU A 76 -21.64 -0.58 15.12
C GLU A 76 -21.26 -0.22 16.57
N LYS A 77 -19.99 -0.36 16.94
CA LYS A 77 -19.50 0.09 18.26
C LYS A 77 -19.64 1.59 18.45
N PHE A 78 -19.39 2.41 17.42
CA PHE A 78 -19.60 3.85 17.51
C PHE A 78 -21.08 4.21 17.77
N LEU A 79 -22.00 3.48 17.14
CA LEU A 79 -23.44 3.63 17.38
C LEU A 79 -23.82 3.21 18.80
N GLU A 80 -23.30 2.08 19.28
CA GLU A 80 -23.54 1.57 20.63
C GLU A 80 -23.07 2.57 21.71
N ILE A 81 -21.91 3.20 21.50
CA ILE A 81 -21.35 4.21 22.40
C ILE A 81 -22.09 5.56 22.27
N GLY A 82 -22.82 5.79 21.16
CA GLY A 82 -23.55 7.02 20.91
C GLY A 82 -22.63 8.18 20.49
N LEU A 83 -21.61 7.90 19.68
CA LEU A 83 -20.74 8.95 19.15
C LEU A 83 -21.42 9.77 18.06
N THR A 84 -21.09 11.05 17.97
CA THR A 84 -21.55 11.90 16.87
C THR A 84 -20.67 11.71 15.63
N SER A 85 -21.22 11.95 14.44
CA SER A 85 -20.45 11.87 13.18
C SER A 85 -19.16 12.71 13.23
N THR A 86 -19.23 13.91 13.81
CA THR A 86 -18.10 14.82 13.99
C THR A 86 -17.02 14.25 14.92
N GLN A 87 -17.40 13.48 15.94
CA GLN A 87 -16.44 12.82 16.83
C GLN A 87 -15.75 11.66 16.12
N VAL A 88 -16.50 10.86 15.35
CA VAL A 88 -15.93 9.76 14.57
C VAL A 88 -14.93 10.28 13.53
N GLU A 89 -15.26 11.35 12.80
CA GLU A 89 -14.33 11.98 11.86
C GLU A 89 -13.04 12.45 12.54
N LYS A 90 -13.14 13.05 13.74
CA LYS A 90 -11.95 13.43 14.51
C LYS A 90 -11.12 12.23 14.96
N ILE A 91 -11.76 11.14 15.37
CA ILE A 91 -11.06 9.90 15.75
C ILE A 91 -10.27 9.37 14.55
N TYR A 92 -10.88 9.34 13.36
CA TYR A 92 -10.17 8.94 12.14
C TYR A 92 -9.01 9.87 11.80
N ASN A 93 -9.19 11.19 11.88
CA ASN A 93 -8.12 12.14 11.61
C ASN A 93 -6.94 11.97 12.59
N ILE A 94 -7.23 11.77 13.88
CA ILE A 94 -6.19 11.53 14.89
C ILE A 94 -5.48 10.19 14.63
N ALA A 95 -6.25 9.15 14.30
CA ALA A 95 -5.70 7.86 13.97
C ALA A 95 -4.75 7.95 12.76
N GLU A 96 -5.14 8.69 11.72
CA GLU A 96 -4.30 8.92 10.54
C GLU A 96 -3.04 9.69 10.90
N GLU A 97 -3.15 10.83 11.59
CA GLU A 97 -1.99 11.63 11.99
C GLU A 97 -0.97 10.84 12.82
N PHE A 98 -1.45 9.99 13.74
CA PHE A 98 -0.60 9.25 14.66
C PHE A 98 -0.08 7.94 14.08
N LEU A 99 -0.90 7.21 13.33
CA LEU A 99 -0.54 5.89 12.81
C LEU A 99 0.14 5.96 11.45
N SER A 100 -0.06 7.00 10.64
CA SER A 100 0.62 7.12 9.33
C SER A 100 2.14 7.02 9.42
N PRO A 101 2.85 7.69 10.36
CA PRO A 101 4.29 7.54 10.50
C PRO A 101 4.70 6.10 10.82
N VAL A 102 4.01 5.46 11.78
CA VAL A 102 4.30 4.08 12.20
C VAL A 102 4.03 3.09 11.08
N LEU A 103 2.94 3.28 10.33
CA LEU A 103 2.61 2.43 9.19
C LEU A 103 3.64 2.60 8.06
N ASN A 104 4.06 3.83 7.77
CA ASN A 104 5.10 4.09 6.76
C ASN A 104 6.41 3.41 7.13
N ASP A 105 6.86 3.54 8.39
CA ASP A 105 8.07 2.87 8.86
C ASP A 105 7.96 1.33 8.72
N LEU A 106 6.81 0.76 9.06
CA LEU A 106 6.57 -0.68 8.90
C LEU A 106 6.51 -1.11 7.43
N PHE A 107 5.90 -0.31 6.56
CA PHE A 107 5.85 -0.57 5.12
C PHE A 107 7.23 -0.48 4.49
N ASP A 108 8.06 0.48 4.89
CA ASP A 108 9.43 0.63 4.40
C ASP A 108 10.28 -0.58 4.78
N VAL A 109 10.25 -0.99 6.05
CA VAL A 109 10.94 -2.21 6.52
C VAL A 109 10.45 -3.46 5.79
N LYS A 110 9.13 -3.59 5.60
CA LYS A 110 8.54 -4.71 4.86
C LYS A 110 8.91 -4.70 3.38
N ASN A 111 8.95 -3.53 2.75
CA ASN A 111 9.33 -3.38 1.36
C ASN A 111 10.82 -3.70 1.16
N GLU A 112 11.70 -3.26 2.05
CA GLU A 112 13.13 -3.62 2.02
C GLU A 112 13.33 -5.13 2.16
N THR A 113 12.67 -5.76 3.12
CA THR A 113 12.76 -7.22 3.32
C THR A 113 12.24 -8.00 2.11
N ASN A 114 11.11 -7.58 1.52
CA ASN A 114 10.58 -8.18 0.31
C ASN A 114 11.51 -7.97 -0.90
N ALA A 115 12.04 -6.76 -1.07
CA ALA A 115 13.00 -6.42 -2.11
C ALA A 115 14.25 -7.31 -2.05
N ILE A 116 14.80 -7.50 -0.86
CA ILE A 116 15.95 -8.40 -0.65
C ILE A 116 15.57 -9.86 -0.95
N ALA A 117 14.38 -10.30 -0.54
CA ALA A 117 13.93 -11.66 -0.83
C ALA A 117 13.76 -11.91 -2.33
N GLU A 118 13.20 -10.96 -3.06
CA GLU A 118 13.03 -11.02 -4.52
C GLU A 118 14.38 -11.09 -5.25
N LEU A 119 15.35 -10.25 -4.85
CA LEU A 119 16.71 -10.30 -5.40
C LEU A 119 17.39 -11.62 -5.09
N LYS A 120 17.26 -12.15 -3.87
CA LYS A 120 17.79 -13.47 -3.51
C LYS A 120 17.19 -14.59 -4.35
N ASN A 121 15.88 -14.53 -4.62
CA ASN A 121 15.20 -15.50 -5.46
C ASN A 121 15.69 -15.43 -6.92
N PHE A 122 15.91 -14.21 -7.44
CA PHE A 122 16.40 -14.01 -8.80
C PHE A 122 17.85 -14.48 -9.00
N PHE A 123 18.75 -14.15 -8.06
CA PHE A 123 20.17 -14.51 -8.16
C PHE A 123 20.50 -15.89 -7.55
N GLY A 124 19.56 -16.50 -6.84
CA GLY A 124 19.64 -17.85 -6.26
C GLY A 124 20.46 -17.97 -4.98
N SER A 125 21.42 -17.07 -4.72
CA SER A 125 22.14 -17.01 -3.45
C SER A 125 22.57 -15.59 -3.09
N THR A 126 22.78 -15.33 -1.79
CA THR A 126 23.25 -14.02 -1.30
C THR A 126 24.64 -13.67 -1.84
N GLU A 127 25.50 -14.68 -2.05
CA GLU A 127 26.86 -14.50 -2.57
C GLU A 127 26.85 -14.06 -4.05
N LYS A 128 26.06 -14.76 -4.88
CA LYS A 128 25.86 -14.42 -6.30
C LYS A 128 25.18 -13.06 -6.46
N MET A 129 24.21 -12.75 -5.60
CA MET A 129 23.56 -11.43 -5.56
C MET A 129 24.59 -10.32 -5.29
N ASN A 130 25.44 -10.46 -4.27
CA ASN A 130 26.45 -9.45 -3.95
C ASN A 130 27.49 -9.26 -5.07
N GLU A 131 27.88 -10.35 -5.74
CA GLU A 131 28.75 -10.29 -6.91
C GLU A 131 28.09 -9.56 -8.08
N ALA A 132 26.84 -9.92 -8.39
CA ALA A 132 26.06 -9.27 -9.44
C ALA A 132 25.87 -7.77 -9.16
N LEU A 133 25.56 -7.37 -7.92
CA LEU A 133 25.42 -5.96 -7.53
C LEU A 133 26.71 -5.16 -7.77
N ARG A 134 27.90 -5.75 -7.51
CA ARG A 134 29.19 -5.10 -7.80
C ARG A 134 29.41 -4.92 -9.31
N ALA A 135 29.07 -5.93 -10.10
CA ALA A 135 29.15 -5.87 -11.56
C ALA A 135 28.20 -4.81 -12.13
N ILE A 136 26.94 -4.78 -11.65
CA ILE A 136 25.92 -3.79 -12.02
C ILE A 136 26.38 -2.37 -11.70
N ASN A 137 26.96 -2.12 -10.52
CA ASN A 137 27.47 -0.79 -10.15
C ASN A 137 28.62 -0.35 -11.06
N THR A 138 29.53 -1.28 -11.40
CA THR A 138 30.66 -0.99 -12.30
C THR A 138 30.17 -0.69 -13.72
N PHE A 139 29.20 -1.47 -14.22
CA PHE A 139 28.56 -1.27 -15.51
C PHE A 139 27.77 0.06 -15.56
N GLY A 140 26.96 0.32 -14.53
CA GLY A 140 26.15 1.52 -14.40
C GLY A 140 26.97 2.81 -14.43
N GLN A 141 28.05 2.87 -13.65
CA GLN A 141 28.97 4.02 -13.64
C GLN A 141 29.66 4.27 -14.98
N LYS A 142 29.85 3.21 -15.80
CA LYS A 142 30.59 3.29 -17.05
C LYS A 142 29.70 3.61 -18.26
N TYR A 143 28.46 3.11 -18.28
CA TYR A 143 27.60 3.15 -19.47
C TYR A 143 26.28 3.91 -19.29
N LEU A 144 25.90 4.29 -18.06
CA LEU A 144 24.66 5.02 -17.81
C LEU A 144 24.90 6.39 -17.15
N PRO A 145 24.10 7.42 -17.47
CA PRO A 145 24.03 8.64 -16.68
C PRO A 145 23.61 8.32 -15.24
N ARG A 146 24.22 9.01 -14.27
CA ARG A 146 24.02 8.73 -12.84
C ARG A 146 22.56 8.80 -12.42
N ASP A 147 21.84 9.84 -12.84
CA ASP A 147 20.42 10.01 -12.50
C ASP A 147 19.54 8.88 -13.05
N ALA A 148 19.86 8.37 -14.25
CA ALA A 148 19.13 7.27 -14.85
C ALA A 148 19.44 5.93 -14.18
N PHE A 149 20.70 5.72 -13.79
CA PHE A 149 21.11 4.54 -13.03
C PHE A 149 20.47 4.50 -11.65
N ASP A 150 20.50 5.61 -10.91
CA ASP A 150 19.90 5.70 -9.58
C ASP A 150 18.37 5.49 -9.64
N ALA A 151 17.70 6.04 -10.65
CA ALA A 151 16.27 5.82 -10.86
C ALA A 151 15.93 4.35 -11.23
N LEU A 152 16.76 3.70 -12.05
CA LEU A 152 16.58 2.29 -12.40
C LEU A 152 16.86 1.36 -11.21
N CYS A 153 17.88 1.65 -10.41
CA CYS A 153 18.23 0.84 -9.24
C CYS A 153 17.34 1.09 -8.02
N ALA A 154 16.36 2.01 -8.09
CA ALA A 154 15.42 2.27 -7.01
C ALA A 154 14.43 1.12 -6.74
N THR A 155 14.32 0.14 -7.64
CA THR A 155 13.43 -1.01 -7.49
C THR A 155 14.17 -2.34 -7.75
N PRO A 156 13.76 -3.46 -7.13
CA PRO A 156 14.35 -4.78 -7.38
C PRO A 156 14.32 -5.18 -8.86
N GLN A 157 13.19 -4.91 -9.51
CA GLN A 157 12.99 -5.19 -10.93
C GLN A 157 13.93 -4.40 -11.83
N GLY A 158 14.20 -3.13 -11.49
CA GLY A 158 15.14 -2.34 -12.26
C GLY A 158 16.59 -2.78 -12.08
N ILE A 159 17.00 -3.24 -10.89
CA ILE A 159 18.31 -3.89 -10.68
C ILE A 159 18.43 -5.14 -11.56
N CYS A 160 17.40 -5.99 -11.61
CA CYS A 160 17.36 -7.16 -12.48
C CYS A 160 17.41 -6.77 -13.97
N GLY A 161 16.72 -5.70 -14.37
CA GLY A 161 16.74 -5.17 -15.73
C GLY A 161 18.12 -4.68 -16.16
N VAL A 162 18.81 -3.92 -15.31
CA VAL A 162 20.19 -3.46 -15.59
C VAL A 162 21.15 -4.66 -15.69
N TYR A 163 20.97 -5.67 -14.83
CA TYR A 163 21.73 -6.91 -14.94
C TYR A 163 21.51 -7.63 -16.28
N GLN A 164 20.26 -7.72 -16.75
CA GLN A 164 19.95 -8.29 -18.05
C GLN A 164 20.51 -7.46 -19.21
N MET A 165 20.48 -6.12 -19.11
CA MET A 165 21.11 -5.24 -20.09
C MET A 165 22.62 -5.43 -20.15
N MET A 166 23.29 -5.57 -19.00
CA MET A 166 24.72 -5.90 -18.92
C MET A 166 24.99 -7.24 -19.63
N GLN A 167 24.21 -8.29 -19.33
CA GLN A 167 24.33 -9.60 -19.99
C GLN A 167 24.06 -9.54 -21.51
N THR A 168 23.22 -8.61 -21.95
CA THR A 168 22.85 -8.40 -23.37
C THR A 168 23.78 -7.44 -24.11
N MET A 169 24.55 -6.61 -23.38
CA MET A 169 25.65 -5.81 -23.93
C MET A 169 27.01 -6.54 -23.89
N GLU A 170 27.19 -7.49 -22.97
CA GLU A 170 28.33 -8.40 -22.89
C GLU A 170 28.20 -9.78 -23.62
N PRO A 171 27.24 -10.06 -24.54
CA PRO A 171 27.16 -11.35 -25.21
C PRO A 171 28.13 -11.41 -26.40
N SER A 172 29.37 -10.99 -26.18
CA SER A 172 30.52 -11.53 -26.93
C SER A 172 31.32 -12.55 -26.11
N ILE A 173 30.98 -12.79 -24.84
CA ILE A 173 31.57 -13.87 -24.05
C ILE A 173 30.46 -14.63 -23.33
N ARG A 174 29.70 -15.40 -24.10
CA ARG A 174 29.01 -16.58 -23.53
C ARG A 174 30.08 -17.53 -23.03
N ILE A 175 30.11 -17.74 -21.71
CA ILE A 175 30.59 -18.99 -21.14
C ILE A 175 29.52 -20.02 -21.54
N ASP A 176 29.77 -20.70 -22.66
CA ASP A 176 29.14 -21.98 -22.98
C ASP A 176 29.60 -22.97 -21.91
N ASP A 177 28.76 -23.16 -20.91
CA ASP A 177 28.74 -24.37 -20.10
C ASP A 177 27.49 -25.16 -20.54
N ASP A 178 27.46 -25.52 -21.82
CA ASP A 178 26.76 -26.71 -22.26
C ASP A 178 27.55 -27.36 -23.40
N ASP A 179 27.87 -28.63 -23.16
CA ASP A 179 28.87 -29.41 -23.86
C ASP A 179 28.31 -29.92 -25.20
N ALA A 180 28.16 -29.00 -26.15
CA ALA A 180 27.83 -29.33 -27.54
C ALA A 180 28.54 -28.36 -28.49
N LYS A 181 29.83 -28.61 -28.74
CA LYS A 181 30.61 -27.98 -29.82
C LYS A 181 29.85 -28.07 -31.16
N ASN A 182 29.05 -27.06 -31.48
CA ASN A 182 28.59 -26.82 -32.83
C ASN A 182 29.79 -26.28 -33.59
N LEU A 183 30.49 -27.16 -34.30
CA LEU A 183 31.59 -26.79 -35.18
C LEU A 183 31.07 -25.81 -36.24
N SER A 184 31.74 -24.68 -36.39
CA SER A 184 31.40 -23.70 -37.44
C SER A 184 31.72 -24.26 -38.84
N ASP A 185 31.03 -23.77 -39.88
CA ASP A 185 31.26 -24.16 -41.29
C ASP A 185 32.76 -24.05 -41.67
N THR A 186 33.44 -23.01 -41.21
CA THR A 186 34.88 -22.79 -41.41
C THR A 186 35.75 -23.88 -40.77
N GLN A 187 35.40 -24.33 -39.56
CA GLN A 187 36.12 -25.39 -38.85
C GLN A 187 35.89 -26.76 -39.50
N LEU A 188 34.68 -27.05 -39.97
CA LEU A 188 34.38 -28.28 -40.70
C LEU A 188 35.15 -28.35 -42.03
N ARG A 189 35.22 -27.24 -42.78
CA ARG A 189 36.03 -27.15 -44.00
C ARG A 189 37.53 -27.31 -43.72
N GLN A 190 38.00 -26.86 -42.56
CA GLN A 190 39.39 -27.09 -42.14
C GLN A 190 39.64 -28.56 -41.81
N MET A 191 38.69 -29.25 -41.17
CA MET A 191 38.76 -30.70 -40.94
C MET A 191 38.75 -31.51 -42.25
N MET A 192 38.06 -31.05 -43.30
CA MET A 192 38.11 -31.69 -44.62
C MET A 192 39.47 -31.57 -45.33
N ARG A 193 40.30 -30.61 -44.93
CA ARG A 193 41.65 -30.41 -45.49
C ARG A 193 42.71 -31.27 -44.79
N ASP A 194 42.36 -31.89 -43.66
CA ASP A 194 43.25 -32.78 -42.91
C ASP A 194 43.52 -34.06 -43.73
N PRO A 195 44.78 -34.52 -43.88
CA PRO A 195 45.13 -35.81 -44.46
C PRO A 195 44.30 -36.98 -43.92
N LYS A 196 43.86 -36.91 -42.66
CA LYS A 196 43.05 -37.94 -42.03
C LYS A 196 41.68 -38.14 -42.71
N TYR A 197 41.14 -37.12 -43.36
CA TYR A 197 39.86 -37.18 -44.08
C TYR A 197 39.98 -37.86 -45.45
N TRP A 198 41.05 -37.61 -46.21
CA TRP A 198 41.17 -38.09 -47.60
C TRP A 198 42.22 -39.19 -47.81
N ARG A 199 43.23 -39.32 -46.94
CA ARG A 199 44.30 -40.32 -47.04
C ARG A 199 44.03 -41.56 -46.20
N ASP A 200 43.64 -41.37 -44.94
CA ASP A 200 43.45 -42.47 -43.99
C ASP A 200 41.98 -42.93 -43.90
N TYR A 201 41.06 -42.10 -44.43
CA TYR A 201 39.62 -42.35 -44.48
C TYR A 201 39.06 -42.89 -43.15
N ASP A 202 39.37 -42.20 -42.05
CA ASP A 202 38.90 -42.59 -40.72
C ASP A 202 37.36 -42.46 -40.64
N PRO A 203 36.60 -43.57 -40.51
CA PRO A 203 35.14 -43.55 -40.56
C PRO A 203 34.51 -42.68 -39.47
N GLU A 204 35.13 -42.61 -38.29
CA GLU A 204 34.62 -41.79 -37.18
C GLU A 204 34.82 -40.30 -37.45
N TYR A 205 35.91 -39.95 -38.14
CA TYR A 205 36.23 -38.57 -38.49
C TYR A 205 35.31 -38.05 -39.60
N VAL A 206 35.03 -38.87 -40.62
CA VAL A 206 34.07 -38.55 -41.69
C VAL A 206 32.66 -38.36 -41.12
N ARG A 207 32.20 -39.27 -40.25
CA ARG A 207 30.87 -39.19 -39.63
C ARG A 207 30.69 -37.93 -38.78
N LYS A 208 31.75 -37.49 -38.10
CA LYS A 208 31.75 -36.25 -37.32
C LYS A 208 31.59 -35.01 -38.19
N ILE A 209 32.22 -34.99 -39.37
CA ILE A 209 32.11 -33.89 -40.33
C ILE A 209 30.72 -33.87 -40.97
N GLU A 210 30.21 -35.02 -41.41
CA GLU A 210 28.88 -35.15 -42.01
C GLU A 210 27.76 -34.74 -41.04
N ASN A 211 27.84 -35.18 -39.78
CA ASN A 211 26.89 -34.75 -38.75
C ASN A 211 26.99 -33.24 -38.46
N GLY A 212 28.19 -32.66 -38.53
CA GLY A 212 28.40 -31.23 -38.41
C GLY A 212 27.70 -30.44 -39.52
N PHE A 213 27.89 -30.84 -40.78
CA PHE A 213 27.22 -30.19 -41.92
C PHE A 213 25.71 -30.40 -41.92
N LYS A 214 25.25 -31.62 -41.61
CA LYS A 214 23.81 -31.92 -41.49
C LYS A 214 23.16 -31.04 -40.42
N LYS A 215 23.85 -30.75 -39.31
CA LYS A 215 23.31 -29.90 -38.24
C LYS A 215 23.35 -28.40 -38.58
N LEU A 216 24.25 -27.96 -39.46
CA LEU A 216 24.34 -26.56 -39.92
C LEU A 216 23.36 -26.21 -41.04
N TYR A 217 22.98 -27.17 -41.88
CA TYR A 217 22.13 -26.95 -43.06
C TYR A 217 20.76 -27.63 -42.99
N SER A 218 20.39 -28.21 -41.84
CA SER A 218 19.06 -28.79 -41.59
C SER A 218 18.16 -27.87 -40.77
#